data_AF-A0A165J0Y7-F1
#
_entry.id   AF-A0A165J0Y7-F1
#
_cell.length_a   1.000
_cell.length_b   1.000
_cell.length_c   1.000
_cell.angle_alpha   90.00
_cell.angle_beta   90.00
_cell.angle_gamma   90.00
#
_symmetry.space_group_name_H-M   'P 1'
#
loop_
_entity.id
_entity.type
_entity.pdbx_description
1 polymer ?
#
loop_
_entity_poly.entity_id
_entity_poly.type
_entity_poly.pdbx_seq_one_letter_code
_entity_poly.pdbx_strand_id
1 'polypeptide(L)'
;MQDCEQPTFSQWPRSGSDWLGEFVLFSLDPIASVAPLDDALASNAAIALPRTKYLAVITHVPGVWVVTGPNREMRLNFDFYIVAPGLPTSTPTYSVPIAPTLAHPSGRSAVSPTGNLPWSNLYVHSLCSFEGVVSRLHYRTAVASPARLPEDDHLALMGYCADDSLAEDALNPPSVDEIVQPPPEAHEWAGSSAGRTESIFEVEVDRQPLEFGLEEVDEKKAKLHVFVELWFDFDLGSAPVVLGDPSDALHEIEKIHEIWAEWEDRRTAELRAKKPSTNDWLTGVAAGVEEQTGSVRHGSDIVREPLDDVAISPEDAVDYRLEQSATDVARGSGRKELPVVSGSPAPPDVPDSLPLPASAQLERITEASTAKPSNADDTSSSTKNHVPTVQGHKRPFSLLSFVRSAAARVRNKARRLLER
;
A
#
# COMPACT_ATOMS: atom_id res chain seq x y z
N MET A 1 -21.02 -6.05 -21.61
CA MET A 1 -20.11 -5.43 -20.64
C MET A 1 -19.27 -4.46 -21.46
N GLN A 2 -19.23 -3.19 -21.08
CA GLN A 2 -18.36 -2.22 -21.72
C GLN A 2 -17.07 -2.17 -20.91
N ASP A 3 -15.95 -2.23 -21.62
CA ASP A 3 -14.61 -2.20 -21.03
C ASP A 3 -13.95 -0.89 -21.46
N CYS A 4 -13.51 -0.09 -20.48
CA CYS A 4 -12.71 1.10 -20.71
C CYS A 4 -11.28 0.81 -20.28
N GLU A 5 -10.36 0.75 -21.25
CA GLU A 5 -8.94 0.61 -21.01
C GLU A 5 -8.33 1.96 -20.58
N GLN A 6 -7.46 1.93 -19.57
CA GLN A 6 -6.75 3.07 -19.01
C GLN A 6 -7.65 4.29 -18.76
N PRO A 7 -8.73 4.14 -17.97
CA PRO A 7 -9.71 5.19 -17.79
C PRO A 7 -9.09 6.45 -17.18
N THR A 8 -9.57 7.59 -17.65
CA THR A 8 -9.35 8.91 -17.08
C THR A 8 -10.55 9.30 -16.22
N PHE A 9 -10.40 10.34 -15.41
CA PHE A 9 -11.48 10.88 -14.58
C PHE A 9 -12.72 11.29 -15.36
N SER A 10 -12.55 11.71 -16.62
CA SER A 10 -13.68 12.10 -17.48
C SER A 10 -14.54 10.91 -17.92
N GLN A 11 -14.00 9.69 -17.84
CA GLN A 11 -14.66 8.45 -18.21
C GLN A 11 -15.29 7.75 -17.00
N TRP A 12 -15.19 8.34 -15.80
CA TRP A 12 -15.88 7.81 -14.62
C TRP A 12 -17.41 7.88 -14.85
N PRO A 13 -18.16 6.80 -14.57
CA PRO A 13 -19.58 6.70 -14.94
C PRO A 13 -20.51 7.65 -14.16
N ARG A 14 -19.99 8.47 -13.24
CA ARG A 14 -20.77 9.48 -12.52
C ARG A 14 -20.32 10.89 -12.88
N SER A 15 -21.30 11.75 -13.14
CA SER A 15 -21.09 13.19 -13.26
C SER A 15 -21.09 13.85 -11.87
N GLY A 16 -20.12 14.72 -11.59
CA GLY A 16 -20.07 15.55 -10.38
C GLY A 16 -18.91 15.21 -9.43
N SER A 17 -18.93 15.80 -8.23
CA SER A 17 -17.91 15.64 -7.18
C SER A 17 -18.08 14.38 -6.32
N ASP A 18 -18.90 13.42 -6.76
CA ASP A 18 -19.49 12.35 -5.95
C ASP A 18 -18.92 10.95 -6.26
N TRP A 19 -17.67 10.92 -6.69
CA TRP A 19 -16.81 9.76 -6.91
C TRP A 19 -16.39 8.97 -5.66
N LEU A 20 -16.65 9.47 -4.45
CA LEU A 20 -16.25 8.81 -3.20
C LEU A 20 -17.40 8.04 -2.54
N GLY A 21 -17.04 7.04 -1.74
CA GLY A 21 -17.95 6.16 -1.01
C GLY A 21 -18.51 5.02 -1.87
N GLU A 22 -18.07 4.86 -3.12
CA GLU A 22 -18.59 3.84 -4.02
C GLU A 22 -17.98 2.46 -3.71
N PHE A 23 -18.85 1.44 -3.63
CA PHE A 23 -18.41 0.06 -3.49
C PHE A 23 -18.11 -0.52 -4.87
N VAL A 24 -16.94 -1.13 -5.00
CA VAL A 24 -16.45 -1.72 -6.23
C VAL A 24 -15.84 -3.09 -5.95
N LEU A 25 -16.02 -4.01 -6.89
CA LEU A 25 -15.15 -5.17 -6.98
C LEU A 25 -13.85 -4.73 -7.66
N PHE A 26 -12.72 -5.22 -7.16
CA PHE A 26 -11.44 -4.99 -7.80
C PHE A 26 -10.63 -6.28 -7.91
N SER A 27 -9.70 -6.30 -8.86
CA SER A 27 -8.65 -7.31 -9.01
C SER A 27 -7.37 -6.55 -9.30
N LEU A 28 -6.25 -7.00 -8.76
CA LEU A 28 -4.96 -6.47 -9.15
C LEU A 28 -4.69 -6.80 -10.63
N ASP A 29 -3.97 -5.91 -11.31
CA ASP A 29 -3.40 -6.13 -12.65
C ASP A 29 -1.86 -6.13 -12.54
N PRO A 30 -1.26 -7.26 -12.14
CA PRO A 30 0.19 -7.34 -11.95
C PRO A 30 0.97 -7.02 -13.23
N ILE A 31 0.43 -7.42 -14.39
CA ILE A 31 1.09 -7.22 -15.68
C ILE A 31 1.16 -5.72 -16.00
N ALA A 32 0.06 -4.99 -15.83
CA ALA A 32 0.08 -3.53 -15.99
C ALA A 32 1.01 -2.84 -14.98
N SER A 33 1.13 -3.40 -13.76
CA SER A 33 2.00 -2.89 -12.69
C SER A 33 3.49 -3.02 -12.97
N VAL A 34 3.90 -3.95 -13.83
CA VAL A 34 5.31 -4.13 -14.22
C VAL A 34 5.60 -3.70 -15.66
N ALA A 35 4.58 -3.34 -16.43
CA ALA A 35 4.73 -2.95 -17.84
C ALA A 35 5.76 -1.82 -18.08
N PRO A 36 5.88 -0.77 -17.22
CA PRO A 36 6.90 0.27 -17.42
C PRO A 36 8.35 -0.21 -17.36
N LEU A 37 8.61 -1.38 -16.77
CA LEU A 37 9.96 -1.93 -16.61
C LEU A 37 10.57 -2.41 -17.93
N ASP A 38 9.71 -2.79 -18.89
CA ASP A 38 10.09 -3.43 -20.16
C ASP A 38 11.07 -4.61 -19.93
N ASP A 39 10.71 -5.48 -18.98
CA ASP A 39 11.55 -6.59 -18.53
C ASP A 39 10.75 -7.91 -18.56
N ALA A 40 11.28 -8.88 -19.31
CA ALA A 40 10.61 -10.16 -19.52
C ALA A 40 10.54 -11.01 -18.24
N LEU A 41 11.53 -10.92 -17.36
CA LEU A 41 11.52 -11.66 -16.09
C LEU A 41 10.44 -11.11 -15.15
N ALA A 42 10.37 -9.79 -14.99
CA ALA A 42 9.33 -9.12 -14.22
C ALA A 42 7.93 -9.42 -14.78
N SER A 43 7.77 -9.39 -16.11
CA SER A 43 6.51 -9.74 -16.77
C SER A 43 6.09 -11.19 -16.51
N ASN A 44 7.02 -12.13 -16.58
CA ASN A 44 6.76 -13.55 -16.29
C ASN A 44 6.38 -13.78 -14.83
N ALA A 45 7.08 -13.12 -13.89
CA ALA A 45 6.76 -13.17 -12.47
C ALA A 45 5.36 -12.60 -12.20
N ALA A 46 5.02 -11.46 -12.81
CA ALA A 46 3.70 -10.85 -12.69
C ALA A 46 2.57 -11.72 -13.25
N ILE A 47 2.80 -12.45 -14.35
CA ILE A 47 1.82 -13.41 -14.91
C ILE A 47 1.50 -14.53 -13.93
N ALA A 48 2.45 -14.93 -13.09
CA ALA A 48 2.27 -16.01 -12.12
C ALA A 48 1.44 -15.59 -10.89
N LEU A 49 1.24 -14.28 -10.67
CA LEU A 49 0.44 -13.79 -9.56
C LEU A 49 -1.07 -14.02 -9.79
N PRO A 50 -1.83 -14.37 -8.74
CA PRO A 50 -3.27 -14.57 -8.85
C PRO A 50 -4.00 -13.28 -9.22
N ARG A 51 -5.19 -13.44 -9.80
CA ARG A 51 -6.12 -12.35 -10.15
C ARG A 51 -7.41 -12.51 -9.37
N THR A 52 -7.26 -12.48 -8.05
CA THR A 52 -8.36 -12.66 -7.12
C THR A 52 -9.25 -11.43 -7.09
N LYS A 53 -10.56 -11.62 -6.94
CA LYS A 53 -11.50 -10.51 -6.82
C LYS A 53 -11.76 -10.21 -5.35
N TYR A 54 -11.69 -8.93 -5.03
CA TYR A 54 -11.89 -8.39 -3.70
C TYR A 54 -12.98 -7.32 -3.75
N LEU A 55 -13.59 -7.03 -2.62
CA LEU A 55 -14.53 -5.91 -2.47
C LEU A 55 -13.79 -4.75 -1.81
N ALA A 56 -14.02 -3.53 -2.29
CA ALA A 56 -13.48 -2.33 -1.68
C ALA A 56 -14.52 -1.20 -1.67
N VAL A 57 -14.26 -0.22 -0.81
CA VAL A 57 -14.88 1.10 -0.86
C VAL A 57 -13.84 2.14 -1.25
N ILE A 58 -14.17 2.95 -2.26
CA ILE A 58 -13.35 4.08 -2.69
C ILE A 58 -13.54 5.20 -1.69
N THR A 59 -12.45 5.67 -1.08
CA THR A 59 -12.54 6.61 0.04
C THR A 59 -11.96 7.98 -0.24
N HIS A 60 -10.89 8.03 -0.99
CA HIS A 60 -10.19 9.26 -1.28
C HIS A 60 -9.49 9.14 -2.62
N VAL A 61 -9.08 10.29 -3.16
CA VAL A 61 -8.29 10.32 -4.37
C VAL A 61 -6.95 10.91 -4.04
N PRO A 62 -5.89 10.12 -4.18
CA PRO A 62 -4.59 10.51 -3.69
C PRO A 62 -4.17 11.84 -4.29
N GLY A 63 -3.51 12.67 -3.48
CA GLY A 63 -3.07 14.00 -3.91
C GLY A 63 -2.00 13.98 -5.00
N VAL A 64 -1.56 12.80 -5.42
CA VAL A 64 -0.62 12.59 -6.51
C VAL A 64 -1.42 12.22 -7.76
N TRP A 65 -1.44 13.15 -8.71
CA TRP A 65 -2.07 12.92 -10.01
C TRP A 65 -1.15 12.06 -10.86
N VAL A 66 -1.60 10.88 -11.27
CA VAL A 66 -0.87 10.03 -12.22
C VAL A 66 -1.16 10.56 -13.62
N VAL A 67 -0.24 11.36 -14.14
CA VAL A 67 -0.35 11.96 -15.47
C VAL A 67 0.39 11.07 -16.46
N THR A 68 -0.32 10.57 -17.47
CA THR A 68 0.27 9.73 -18.51
C THR A 68 -0.02 10.22 -19.91
N GLY A 69 0.85 9.84 -20.85
CA GLY A 69 0.68 10.11 -22.27
C GLY A 69 1.00 11.56 -22.67
N PRO A 70 1.06 11.82 -23.99
CA PRO A 70 1.43 13.14 -24.53
C PRO A 70 0.40 14.23 -24.19
N ASN A 71 -0.86 13.85 -23.98
CA ASN A 71 -1.97 14.77 -23.68
C ASN A 71 -2.02 15.19 -22.20
N ARG A 72 -1.13 14.68 -21.34
CA ARG A 72 -1.16 14.89 -19.89
C ARG A 72 -2.50 14.54 -19.26
N GLU A 73 -3.08 13.44 -19.71
CA GLU A 73 -4.35 12.96 -19.17
C GLU A 73 -4.14 12.38 -17.78
N MET A 74 -5.02 12.75 -16.85
CA MET A 74 -5.01 12.25 -15.48
C MET A 74 -5.65 10.87 -15.48
N ARG A 75 -4.85 9.84 -15.16
CA ARG A 75 -5.34 8.48 -14.97
C ARG A 75 -6.11 8.39 -13.69
N LEU A 76 -7.23 7.69 -13.77
CA LEU A 76 -8.08 7.43 -12.63
C LEU A 76 -7.33 6.64 -11.55
N ASN A 77 -7.19 7.21 -10.36
CA ASN A 77 -6.52 6.60 -9.22
C ASN A 77 -7.27 6.89 -7.91
N PHE A 78 -7.23 5.93 -6.98
CA PHE A 78 -8.03 5.96 -5.75
C PHE A 78 -7.30 5.32 -4.57
N ASP A 79 -7.71 5.73 -3.37
CA ASP A 79 -7.44 5.02 -2.13
C ASP A 79 -8.59 4.05 -1.84
N PHE A 80 -8.27 2.76 -1.78
CA PHE A 80 -9.21 1.68 -1.53
C PHE A 80 -9.09 1.20 -0.10
N TYR A 81 -10.22 1.06 0.60
CA TYR A 81 -10.28 0.23 1.82
C TYR A 81 -10.94 -1.09 1.48
N ILE A 82 -10.30 -2.18 1.88
CA ILE A 82 -10.77 -3.52 1.57
C ILE A 82 -11.95 -3.87 2.48
N VAL A 83 -12.96 -4.50 1.90
CA VAL A 83 -14.18 -4.94 2.55
C VAL A 83 -14.25 -6.46 2.45
N ALA A 84 -14.55 -7.12 3.56
CA ALA A 84 -14.73 -8.57 3.56
C ALA A 84 -15.82 -9.04 4.51
N PRO A 85 -16.30 -10.28 4.32
CA PRO A 85 -17.17 -10.94 5.29
C PRO A 85 -16.41 -11.27 6.58
N GLY A 86 -17.00 -10.93 7.72
CA GLY A 86 -16.44 -11.20 9.03
C GLY A 86 -15.45 -10.15 9.52
N LEU A 87 -15.06 -10.29 10.79
CA LEU A 87 -14.08 -9.43 11.43
C LEU A 87 -12.65 -9.83 11.01
N PRO A 88 -11.69 -8.89 10.96
CA PRO A 88 -10.28 -9.23 10.80
C PRO A 88 -9.81 -10.21 11.89
N THR A 89 -9.08 -11.25 11.51
CA THR A 89 -8.61 -12.30 12.44
C THR A 89 -7.63 -11.77 13.50
N SER A 90 -6.70 -10.91 13.10
CA SER A 90 -5.66 -10.37 13.98
C SER A 90 -6.11 -9.14 14.76
N THR A 91 -6.95 -8.31 14.16
CA THR A 91 -7.34 -7.00 14.71
C THR A 91 -8.85 -6.71 14.60
N PRO A 92 -9.70 -7.46 15.31
CA PRO A 92 -11.16 -7.35 15.19
C PRO A 92 -11.70 -5.94 15.49
N THR A 93 -11.00 -5.17 16.32
CA THR A 93 -11.39 -3.80 16.72
C THR A 93 -11.14 -2.76 15.63
N TYR A 94 -10.26 -3.05 14.66
CA TYR A 94 -9.91 -2.14 13.57
C TYR A 94 -10.73 -2.44 12.31
N SER A 95 -12.05 -2.42 12.50
CA SER A 95 -13.00 -2.64 11.41
C SER A 95 -14.24 -1.77 11.56
N VAL A 96 -14.95 -1.50 10.46
CA VAL A 96 -16.21 -0.74 10.50
C VAL A 96 -17.33 -1.63 9.97
N PRO A 97 -18.38 -1.90 10.77
CA PRO A 97 -19.49 -2.71 10.28
C PRO A 97 -20.24 -2.00 9.16
N ILE A 98 -20.70 -2.75 8.17
CA ILE A 98 -21.56 -2.27 7.09
C ILE A 98 -22.96 -2.84 7.28
N ALA A 99 -23.97 -1.98 7.29
CA ALA A 99 -25.36 -2.36 7.45
C ALA A 99 -25.78 -3.43 6.40
N PRO A 100 -26.53 -4.48 6.79
CA PRO A 100 -27.26 -4.63 8.06
C PRO A 100 -26.44 -5.21 9.22
N THR A 101 -25.13 -5.39 9.06
CA THR A 101 -24.25 -5.88 10.13
C THR A 101 -24.14 -4.83 11.23
N LEU A 102 -24.48 -5.17 12.47
CA LEU A 102 -24.42 -4.25 13.61
C LEU A 102 -23.43 -4.69 14.71
N ALA A 103 -23.00 -5.96 14.68
CA ALA A 103 -22.10 -6.50 15.68
C ALA A 103 -20.69 -5.94 15.46
N HIS A 104 -20.12 -5.26 16.44
CA HIS A 104 -18.71 -4.85 16.42
C HIS A 104 -18.13 -4.90 17.84
N PRO A 105 -16.90 -5.41 18.04
CA PRO A 105 -16.32 -5.57 19.39
C PRO A 105 -16.26 -4.29 20.22
N SER A 106 -16.05 -3.13 19.58
CA SER A 106 -16.01 -1.83 20.26
C SER A 106 -17.35 -1.08 20.28
N GLY A 107 -18.43 -1.67 19.77
CA GLY A 107 -19.74 -1.00 19.68
C GLY A 107 -19.80 0.13 18.63
N ARG A 108 -18.93 0.08 17.61
CA ARG A 108 -18.88 1.05 16.51
C ARG A 108 -20.18 1.01 15.70
N SER A 109 -20.71 2.18 15.36
CA SER A 109 -21.89 2.30 14.52
C SER A 109 -21.62 1.81 13.09
N ALA A 110 -22.60 1.13 12.51
CA ALA A 110 -22.51 0.67 11.14
C ALA A 110 -22.73 1.81 10.13
N VAL A 111 -21.96 1.78 9.05
CA VAL A 111 -22.21 2.64 7.88
C VAL A 111 -23.28 2.00 7.00
N SER A 112 -24.13 2.81 6.38
CA SER A 112 -25.34 2.36 5.68
C SER A 112 -25.27 2.70 4.18
N PRO A 113 -24.90 1.76 3.32
CA PRO A 113 -24.91 1.98 1.87
C PRO A 113 -26.32 2.29 1.35
N THR A 114 -26.41 3.10 0.30
CA THR A 114 -27.67 3.48 -0.38
C THR A 114 -28.38 2.30 -1.06
N GLY A 115 -27.64 1.23 -1.36
CA GLY A 115 -28.14 0.01 -1.97
C GLY A 115 -27.56 -1.21 -1.29
N ASN A 116 -28.29 -2.33 -1.35
CA ASN A 116 -27.88 -3.55 -0.69
C ASN A 116 -26.67 -4.18 -1.40
N LEU A 117 -25.67 -4.55 -0.62
CA LEU A 117 -24.60 -5.42 -1.09
C LEU A 117 -25.09 -6.88 -1.07
N PRO A 118 -24.67 -7.72 -2.03
CA PRO A 118 -25.16 -9.11 -2.11
C PRO A 118 -24.55 -10.03 -1.04
N TRP A 119 -23.50 -9.58 -0.34
CA TRP A 119 -22.88 -10.31 0.77
C TRP A 119 -23.40 -9.80 2.12
N SER A 120 -23.56 -10.72 3.07
CA SER A 120 -23.91 -10.41 4.45
C SER A 120 -22.67 -10.35 5.34
N ASN A 121 -22.81 -9.78 6.55
CA ASN A 121 -21.76 -9.76 7.57
C ASN A 121 -20.48 -9.04 7.12
N LEU A 122 -20.64 -7.91 6.42
CA LEU A 122 -19.52 -7.17 5.84
C LEU A 122 -18.92 -6.14 6.80
N TYR A 123 -17.60 -6.00 6.73
CA TYR A 123 -16.83 -5.02 7.46
C TYR A 123 -15.81 -4.34 6.54
N VAL A 124 -15.62 -3.04 6.70
CA VAL A 124 -14.45 -2.34 6.15
C VAL A 124 -13.27 -2.63 7.08
N HIS A 125 -12.16 -3.14 6.56
CA HIS A 125 -10.95 -3.41 7.34
C HIS A 125 -10.12 -2.13 7.39
N SER A 126 -10.22 -1.38 8.50
CA SER A 126 -9.73 -0.01 8.63
C SER A 126 -8.21 0.15 8.52
N LEU A 127 -7.43 -0.93 8.65
CA LEU A 127 -5.98 -0.91 8.44
C LEU A 127 -5.53 -1.54 7.12
N CYS A 128 -6.48 -2.05 6.32
CA CYS A 128 -6.24 -2.69 5.02
C CYS A 128 -6.66 -1.73 3.90
N SER A 129 -5.75 -0.81 3.57
CA SER A 129 -5.92 0.12 2.46
C SER A 129 -4.70 0.17 1.57
N PHE A 130 -4.92 0.55 0.31
CA PHE A 130 -3.85 0.76 -0.67
C PHE A 130 -4.26 1.80 -1.71
N GLU A 131 -3.27 2.42 -2.32
CA GLU A 131 -3.43 3.31 -3.47
C GLU A 131 -3.33 2.48 -4.76
N GLY A 132 -4.29 2.64 -5.67
CA GLY A 132 -4.29 1.92 -6.94
C GLY A 132 -4.67 2.82 -8.13
N VAL A 133 -4.03 2.57 -9.27
CA VAL A 133 -4.37 3.20 -10.55
C VAL A 133 -5.23 2.25 -11.37
N VAL A 134 -6.34 2.75 -11.91
CA VAL A 134 -7.28 1.90 -12.64
C VAL A 134 -6.70 1.56 -14.02
N SER A 135 -6.45 0.29 -14.29
CA SER A 135 -6.07 -0.21 -15.62
C SER A 135 -7.29 -0.45 -16.50
N ARG A 136 -8.36 -1.02 -15.95
CA ARG A 136 -9.62 -1.28 -16.68
C ARG A 136 -10.83 -0.97 -15.85
N LEU A 137 -11.86 -0.45 -16.51
CA LEU A 137 -13.18 -0.21 -15.93
C LEU A 137 -14.23 -1.08 -16.62
N HIS A 138 -14.91 -1.91 -15.84
CA HIS A 138 -15.96 -2.80 -16.32
C HIS A 138 -17.32 -2.36 -15.79
N TYR A 139 -18.21 -1.99 -16.69
CA TYR A 139 -19.59 -1.65 -16.34
C TYR A 139 -20.58 -2.17 -17.40
N ARG A 140 -21.73 -2.65 -16.93
CA ARG A 140 -22.75 -3.27 -17.79
C ARG A 140 -23.71 -2.25 -18.40
N THR A 141 -24.00 -1.20 -17.66
CA THR A 141 -24.89 -0.09 -18.01
C THR A 141 -24.23 1.21 -17.58
N ALA A 142 -24.58 2.33 -18.20
CA ALA A 142 -24.15 3.67 -17.77
C ALA A 142 -24.71 4.10 -16.38
N VAL A 143 -25.24 3.15 -15.61
CA VAL A 143 -25.77 3.37 -14.27
C VAL A 143 -24.70 2.91 -13.31
N ALA A 144 -24.26 3.82 -12.45
CA ALA A 144 -23.23 3.59 -11.45
C ALA A 144 -23.61 2.49 -10.44
N SER A 145 -22.64 2.05 -9.61
CA SER A 145 -22.87 0.98 -8.63
C SER A 145 -24.11 1.30 -7.77
N PRO A 146 -25.00 0.31 -7.54
CA PRO A 146 -26.18 0.52 -6.72
C PRO A 146 -25.81 0.79 -5.24
N ALA A 147 -24.64 0.34 -4.79
CA ALA A 147 -24.19 0.49 -3.41
C ALA A 147 -23.13 1.59 -3.29
N ARG A 148 -23.47 2.65 -2.55
CA ARG A 148 -22.57 3.76 -2.20
C ARG A 148 -22.83 4.20 -0.78
N LEU A 149 -21.81 4.65 -0.07
CA LEU A 149 -21.99 5.35 1.20
C LEU A 149 -22.49 6.79 0.97
N PRO A 150 -23.59 7.21 1.62
CA PRO A 150 -23.93 8.62 1.75
C PRO A 150 -22.76 9.44 2.30
N GLU A 151 -22.73 10.75 2.02
CA GLU A 151 -21.62 11.62 2.43
C GLU A 151 -21.35 11.55 3.95
N ASP A 152 -22.39 11.60 4.79
CA ASP A 152 -22.24 11.51 6.25
C ASP A 152 -21.59 10.19 6.70
N ASP A 153 -21.98 9.07 6.10
CA ASP A 153 -21.43 7.74 6.41
C ASP A 153 -20.02 7.55 5.85
N HIS A 154 -19.73 8.13 4.68
CA HIS A 154 -18.39 8.16 4.12
C HIS A 154 -17.44 8.98 5.00
N LEU A 155 -17.86 10.15 5.49
CA LEU A 155 -17.09 10.95 6.44
C LEU A 155 -16.91 10.22 7.78
N ALA A 156 -17.94 9.53 8.27
CA ALA A 156 -17.84 8.71 9.48
C ALA A 156 -16.82 7.56 9.30
N LEU A 157 -16.87 6.85 8.17
CA LEU A 157 -15.89 5.83 7.81
C LEU A 157 -14.46 6.39 7.83
N MET A 158 -14.24 7.55 7.20
CA MET A 158 -12.93 8.20 7.19
C MET A 158 -12.44 8.56 8.60
N GLY A 159 -13.33 9.04 9.47
CA GLY A 159 -13.03 9.29 10.88
C GLY A 159 -12.56 8.03 11.59
N TYR A 160 -13.31 6.93 11.46
CA TYR A 160 -12.94 5.66 12.07
C TYR A 160 -11.59 5.12 11.57
N CYS A 161 -11.35 5.15 10.25
CA CYS A 161 -10.08 4.68 9.69
C CYS A 161 -8.88 5.52 10.15
N ALA A 162 -9.06 6.83 10.31
CA ALA A 162 -8.01 7.70 10.83
C ALA A 162 -7.73 7.47 12.32
N ASP A 163 -8.77 7.29 13.13
CA ASP A 163 -8.64 6.97 14.55
C ASP A 163 -7.93 5.62 14.74
N ASP A 164 -8.28 4.60 13.93
CA ASP A 164 -7.64 3.28 13.97
C ASP A 164 -6.17 3.35 13.54
N SER A 165 -5.87 4.11 12.48
CA SER A 165 -4.49 4.32 12.04
C SER A 165 -3.65 5.02 13.11
N LEU A 166 -4.21 6.03 13.79
CA LEU A 166 -3.55 6.71 14.91
C LEU A 166 -3.33 5.78 16.11
N ALA A 167 -4.30 4.92 16.42
CA ALA A 167 -4.18 3.95 17.50
C ALA A 167 -3.10 2.92 17.20
N GLU A 168 -3.03 2.42 15.97
CA GLU A 168 -2.01 1.47 15.51
C GLU A 168 -0.61 2.10 15.56
N ASP A 169 -0.46 3.34 15.08
CA ASP A 169 0.81 4.08 15.14
C ASP A 169 1.29 4.28 16.59
N ALA A 170 0.36 4.46 17.54
CA ALA A 170 0.69 4.61 18.96
C ALA A 170 1.14 3.29 19.61
N LEU A 171 0.64 2.15 19.14
CA LEU A 171 1.07 0.82 19.60
C LEU A 171 2.41 0.40 19.00
N ASN A 172 2.69 0.83 17.78
CA ASN A 172 3.90 0.53 17.03
C ASN A 172 4.68 1.82 16.72
N PRO A 173 5.22 2.51 17.76
CA PRO A 173 5.99 3.72 17.53
C PRO A 173 7.21 3.40 16.65
N PRO A 174 7.62 4.32 15.75
CA PRO A 174 8.85 4.14 14.98
C PRO A 174 10.01 3.83 15.93
N SER A 175 10.79 2.80 15.63
CA SER A 175 12.02 2.50 16.35
C SER A 175 12.91 3.75 16.31
N VAL A 176 13.40 4.17 17.48
CA VAL A 176 14.21 5.39 17.66
C VAL A 176 15.47 5.37 16.79
N ASP A 177 15.95 4.19 16.37
CA ASP A 177 17.09 4.03 15.48
C ASP A 177 16.85 4.54 14.04
N GLU A 178 15.60 4.79 13.66
CA GLU A 178 15.22 5.38 12.36
C GLU A 178 15.03 6.91 12.44
N ILE A 179 15.30 7.53 13.60
CA ILE A 179 15.38 8.98 13.69
C ILE A 179 16.68 9.40 13.00
N VAL A 180 16.56 9.60 11.69
CA VAL A 180 17.53 10.28 10.83
C VAL A 180 18.17 11.38 11.64
N GLN A 181 19.48 11.25 11.91
CA GLN A 181 20.25 12.31 12.56
C GLN A 181 19.93 13.60 11.80
N PRO A 182 19.57 14.69 12.51
CA PRO A 182 19.31 15.96 11.85
C PRO A 182 20.51 16.25 10.94
N PRO A 183 20.27 16.63 9.67
CA PRO A 183 21.35 16.86 8.72
C PRO A 183 22.37 17.77 9.40
N PRO A 184 23.67 17.40 9.41
CA PRO A 184 24.69 18.13 10.15
C PRO A 184 24.54 19.61 9.79
N GLU A 185 24.33 20.43 10.81
CA GLU A 185 24.05 21.86 10.67
C GLU A 185 24.99 22.44 9.63
N ALA A 186 24.42 22.87 8.50
CA ALA A 186 25.18 23.49 7.44
C ALA A 186 25.88 24.70 8.06
N HIS A 187 27.19 24.58 8.29
CA HIS A 187 28.03 25.67 8.74
C HIS A 187 27.73 26.87 7.84
N GLU A 188 27.11 27.89 8.43
CA GLU A 188 26.81 29.16 7.78
C GLU A 188 28.13 29.74 7.25
N TRP A 189 28.35 29.58 5.94
CA TRP A 189 29.45 30.21 5.24
C TRP A 189 29.12 31.70 5.05
N ALA A 190 29.13 32.43 6.16
CA ALA A 190 29.07 33.88 6.18
C ALA A 190 30.43 34.41 5.71
N GLY A 191 30.56 34.72 4.42
CA GLY A 191 31.80 35.28 3.91
C GLY A 191 31.80 35.60 2.42
N SER A 192 31.25 36.77 2.08
CA SER A 192 31.84 37.75 1.15
C SER A 192 32.47 37.28 -0.17
N SER A 193 31.90 37.69 -1.30
CA SER A 193 32.62 38.50 -2.30
C SER A 193 31.71 38.88 -3.47
N ALA A 194 31.39 40.17 -3.58
CA ALA A 194 30.92 40.77 -4.80
C ALA A 194 32.12 40.95 -5.75
N GLY A 195 32.10 40.28 -6.90
CA GLY A 195 33.08 40.59 -7.94
C GLY A 195 33.14 39.56 -9.06
N ARG A 196 32.87 40.06 -10.27
CA ARG A 196 33.41 39.60 -11.56
C ARG A 196 32.62 38.52 -12.31
N THR A 197 31.68 39.00 -13.11
CA THR A 197 31.32 38.48 -14.43
C THR A 197 32.56 38.34 -15.30
N GLU A 198 33.04 37.11 -15.56
CA GLU A 198 33.65 36.71 -16.84
C GLU A 198 33.45 35.19 -17.05
N SER A 199 32.70 34.85 -18.10
CA SER A 199 32.85 33.67 -18.95
C SER A 199 33.03 32.30 -18.26
N ILE A 200 31.92 31.71 -17.83
CA ILE A 200 31.82 30.26 -17.63
C ILE A 200 31.88 29.63 -19.03
N PHE A 201 33.05 29.12 -19.41
CA PHE A 201 33.12 28.10 -20.45
C PHE A 201 32.33 26.91 -19.92
N GLU A 202 31.24 26.54 -20.60
CA GLU A 202 30.65 25.21 -20.53
C GLU A 202 31.75 24.22 -20.92
N VAL A 203 32.55 23.80 -19.95
CA VAL A 203 33.27 22.54 -20.06
C VAL A 203 32.16 21.51 -20.06
N GLU A 204 31.87 20.99 -21.23
CA GLU A 204 31.08 19.78 -21.47
C GLU A 204 31.82 18.65 -20.74
N VAL A 205 31.67 18.62 -19.41
CA VAL A 205 32.18 17.57 -18.55
C VAL A 205 31.41 16.34 -18.99
N ASP A 206 32.13 15.47 -19.68
CA ASP A 206 31.75 14.16 -20.18
C ASP A 206 30.88 13.45 -19.14
N ARG A 207 29.55 13.66 -19.22
CA ARG A 207 28.58 13.08 -18.30
C ARG A 207 28.74 11.58 -18.43
N GLN A 208 29.27 10.95 -17.39
CA GLN A 208 29.68 9.56 -17.49
C GLN A 208 28.47 8.69 -17.83
N PRO A 209 28.59 7.69 -18.71
CA PRO A 209 27.51 6.79 -19.14
C PRO A 209 26.69 6.16 -17.99
N LEU A 210 27.23 6.12 -16.78
CA LEU A 210 26.58 5.60 -15.58
C LEU A 210 25.45 6.50 -15.06
N GLU A 211 25.60 7.83 -15.18
CA GLU A 211 24.57 8.78 -14.73
C GLU A 211 23.29 8.64 -15.57
N PHE A 212 23.45 8.55 -16.89
CA PHE A 212 22.32 8.32 -17.81
C PHE A 212 21.61 6.99 -17.54
N GLY A 213 22.33 5.93 -17.17
CA GLY A 213 21.73 4.63 -16.85
C GLY A 213 20.91 4.66 -15.56
N LEU A 214 21.37 5.37 -14.53
CA LEU A 214 20.62 5.52 -13.28
C LEU A 214 19.38 6.41 -13.47
N GLU A 215 19.47 7.44 -14.30
CA GLU A 215 18.33 8.29 -14.67
C GLU A 215 17.22 7.45 -15.35
N GLU A 216 17.57 6.51 -16.25
CA GLU A 216 16.59 5.59 -16.83
C GLU A 216 15.89 4.72 -15.76
N VAL A 217 16.63 4.24 -14.77
CA VAL A 217 16.07 3.45 -13.66
C VAL A 217 15.08 4.30 -12.86
N ASP A 218 15.46 5.52 -12.50
CA ASP A 218 14.61 6.45 -11.75
C ASP A 218 13.36 6.85 -12.55
N GLU A 219 13.49 7.10 -13.85
CA GLU A 219 12.37 7.39 -14.75
C GLU A 219 11.36 6.24 -14.83
N LYS A 220 11.84 5.00 -14.84
CA LYS A 220 10.97 3.81 -14.84
C LYS A 220 10.29 3.62 -13.49
N LYS A 221 11.03 3.79 -12.38
CA LYS A 221 10.49 3.74 -11.02
C LYS A 221 9.39 4.77 -10.80
N ALA A 222 9.54 5.98 -11.33
CA ALA A 222 8.53 7.03 -11.24
C ALA A 222 7.20 6.67 -11.93
N LYS A 223 7.18 5.66 -12.80
CA LYS A 223 5.99 5.17 -13.51
C LYS A 223 5.38 3.92 -12.87
N LEU A 224 6.02 3.37 -11.82
CA LEU A 224 5.54 2.18 -11.14
C LEU A 224 4.37 2.51 -10.22
N HIS A 225 3.26 1.84 -10.47
CA HIS A 225 2.05 1.95 -9.68
C HIS A 225 1.40 0.57 -9.60
N VAL A 226 0.68 0.32 -8.50
CA VAL A 226 -0.22 -0.83 -8.42
C VAL A 226 -1.41 -0.53 -9.31
N PHE A 227 -1.61 -1.36 -10.34
CA PHE A 227 -2.77 -1.26 -11.21
C PHE A 227 -3.89 -2.18 -10.77
N VAL A 228 -5.13 -1.73 -10.95
CA VAL A 228 -6.35 -2.48 -10.63
C VAL A 228 -7.37 -2.44 -11.74
N GLU A 229 -8.06 -3.57 -11.95
CA GLU A 229 -9.28 -3.65 -12.74
C GLU A 229 -10.49 -3.48 -11.81
N LEU A 230 -11.49 -2.71 -12.22
CA LEU A 230 -12.67 -2.40 -11.40
C LEU A 230 -13.97 -2.87 -12.06
N TRP A 231 -14.88 -3.42 -11.25
CA TRP A 231 -16.25 -3.76 -11.64
C TRP A 231 -17.27 -3.10 -10.71
N PHE A 232 -18.30 -2.47 -11.29
CA PHE A 232 -19.44 -1.91 -10.54
C PHE A 232 -20.64 -2.85 -10.46
N ASP A 233 -20.66 -3.88 -11.30
CA ASP A 233 -21.72 -4.88 -11.29
C ASP A 233 -21.31 -6.03 -10.37
N PHE A 234 -22.09 -6.25 -9.31
CA PHE A 234 -21.88 -7.36 -8.39
C PHE A 234 -22.50 -8.67 -8.92
N ASP A 235 -23.40 -8.59 -9.91
CA ASP A 235 -24.13 -9.71 -10.50
C ASP A 235 -23.42 -10.20 -11.78
N LEU A 236 -22.15 -10.62 -11.64
CA LEU A 236 -21.35 -11.15 -12.77
C LEU A 236 -21.84 -12.52 -13.30
N GLY A 237 -22.94 -13.08 -12.77
CA GLY A 237 -23.48 -14.38 -13.16
C GLY A 237 -24.65 -14.84 -12.28
N SER A 238 -24.92 -16.14 -12.28
CA SER A 238 -26.03 -16.76 -11.52
C SER A 238 -25.76 -16.88 -10.02
N ALA A 239 -24.50 -16.72 -9.59
CA ALA A 239 -24.05 -16.83 -8.21
C ALA A 239 -23.20 -15.60 -7.84
N PRO A 240 -23.26 -15.13 -6.57
CA PRO A 240 -22.44 -14.02 -6.11
C PRO A 240 -20.95 -14.36 -6.23
N VAL A 241 -20.15 -13.34 -6.54
CA VAL A 241 -18.69 -13.50 -6.64
C VAL A 241 -18.12 -13.94 -5.29
N VAL A 242 -17.26 -14.95 -5.31
CA VAL A 242 -16.50 -15.36 -4.12
C VAL A 242 -15.39 -14.33 -3.92
N LEU A 243 -15.44 -13.64 -2.78
CA LEU A 243 -14.45 -12.63 -2.40
C LEU A 243 -13.20 -13.31 -1.82
N GLY A 244 -12.02 -12.83 -2.18
CA GLY A 244 -10.75 -13.22 -1.54
C GLY A 244 -10.60 -12.66 -0.12
N ASP A 245 -9.63 -13.19 0.63
CA ASP A 245 -9.30 -12.67 1.97
C ASP A 245 -8.57 -11.32 1.83
N PRO A 246 -8.90 -10.30 2.63
CA PRO A 246 -8.20 -9.02 2.58
C PRO A 246 -6.68 -9.10 2.75
N SER A 247 -6.20 -10.08 3.53
CA SER A 247 -4.78 -10.30 3.77
C SER A 247 -4.08 -10.78 2.50
N ASP A 248 -4.77 -11.57 1.67
CA ASP A 248 -4.24 -12.06 0.39
C ASP A 248 -4.02 -10.89 -0.58
N ALA A 249 -4.94 -9.92 -0.63
CA ALA A 249 -4.78 -8.74 -1.48
C ALA A 249 -3.54 -7.92 -1.11
N LEU A 250 -3.30 -7.70 0.19
CA LEU A 250 -2.10 -6.98 0.65
C LEU A 250 -0.83 -7.77 0.34
N HIS A 251 -0.86 -9.09 0.52
CA HIS A 251 0.26 -9.95 0.19
C HIS A 251 0.55 -10.01 -1.33
N GLU A 252 -0.48 -9.96 -2.17
CA GLU A 252 -0.31 -9.84 -3.62
C GLU A 252 0.32 -8.49 -4.01
N ILE A 253 -0.03 -7.39 -3.34
CA ILE A 253 0.61 -6.08 -3.53
C ILE A 253 2.08 -6.11 -3.11
N GLU A 254 2.40 -6.74 -1.97
CA GLU A 254 3.78 -6.95 -1.52
C GLU A 254 4.60 -7.68 -2.58
N LYS A 255 4.06 -8.75 -3.18
CA LYS A 255 4.74 -9.46 -4.28
C LYS A 255 4.97 -8.61 -5.52
N ILE A 256 4.06 -7.69 -5.85
CA ILE A 256 4.28 -6.75 -6.95
C ILE A 256 5.48 -5.85 -6.63
N HIS A 257 5.58 -5.36 -5.39
CA HIS A 257 6.72 -4.56 -4.95
C HIS A 257 8.04 -5.35 -4.91
N GLU A 258 8.00 -6.63 -4.52
CA GLU A 258 9.17 -7.52 -4.59
C GLU A 258 9.70 -7.64 -6.03
N ILE A 259 8.80 -7.79 -7.01
CA ILE A 259 9.18 -7.82 -8.43
C ILE A 259 9.85 -6.50 -8.85
N TRP A 260 9.36 -5.36 -8.35
CA TRP A 260 9.96 -4.05 -8.63
C TRP A 260 11.37 -3.95 -8.04
N ALA A 261 11.55 -4.36 -6.78
CA ALA A 261 12.84 -4.35 -6.10
C ALA A 261 13.86 -5.27 -6.79
N GLU A 262 13.46 -6.49 -7.15
CA GLU A 262 14.34 -7.44 -7.86
C GLU A 262 14.80 -6.88 -9.21
N TRP A 263 13.90 -6.23 -9.95
CA TRP A 263 14.26 -5.57 -11.21
C TRP A 263 15.26 -4.42 -10.99
N GLU A 264 15.05 -3.59 -9.98
CA GLU A 264 15.95 -2.48 -9.64
C GLU A 264 17.35 -2.99 -9.31
N ASP A 265 17.45 -3.99 -8.43
CA ASP A 265 18.71 -4.60 -8.04
C ASP A 265 19.48 -5.15 -9.25
N ARG A 266 18.78 -5.87 -10.15
CA ARG A 266 19.38 -6.38 -11.39
C ARG A 266 19.89 -5.25 -12.27
N ARG A 267 19.10 -4.20 -12.49
CA ARG A 267 19.50 -3.07 -13.35
C ARG A 267 20.65 -2.27 -12.77
N THR A 268 20.65 -2.00 -11.46
CA THR A 268 21.77 -1.34 -10.81
C THR A 268 23.03 -2.19 -10.85
N ALA A 269 22.93 -3.51 -10.66
CA ALA A 269 24.07 -4.42 -10.78
C ALA A 269 24.65 -4.45 -12.21
N GLU A 270 23.80 -4.51 -13.24
CA GLU A 270 24.22 -4.43 -14.64
C GLU A 270 24.95 -3.11 -14.97
N LEU A 271 24.44 -1.98 -14.48
CA LEU A 271 25.07 -0.67 -14.68
C LEU A 271 26.43 -0.57 -13.99
N ARG A 272 26.54 -1.09 -12.76
CA ARG A 272 27.81 -1.14 -12.02
C ARG A 272 28.84 -2.04 -12.70
N ALA A 273 28.42 -3.19 -13.24
CA ALA A 273 29.30 -4.12 -13.94
C ALA A 273 29.88 -3.53 -15.24
N LYS A 274 29.15 -2.63 -15.91
CA LYS A 274 29.60 -1.95 -17.15
C LYS A 274 30.59 -0.80 -16.90
N LYS A 275 30.92 -0.46 -15.65
CA LYS A 275 31.77 0.69 -15.34
C LYS A 275 33.20 0.46 -15.86
N PRO A 276 33.73 1.32 -16.75
CA PRO A 276 35.08 1.18 -17.31
C PRO A 276 36.19 1.22 -16.26
N SER A 277 35.97 1.93 -15.14
CA SER A 277 37.02 2.18 -14.15
C SER A 277 37.58 0.92 -13.48
N THR A 278 36.84 -0.20 -13.46
CA THR A 278 37.38 -1.48 -12.99
C THR A 278 38.34 -2.07 -14.02
N ASN A 279 38.02 -1.95 -15.31
CA ASN A 279 38.91 -2.39 -16.40
C ASN A 279 40.12 -1.48 -16.56
N ASP A 280 39.97 -0.16 -16.39
CA ASP A 280 41.09 0.78 -16.45
C ASP A 280 42.01 0.63 -15.25
N TRP A 281 41.45 0.36 -14.05
CA TRP A 281 42.24 -0.01 -12.88
C TRP A 281 42.95 -1.35 -13.10
N LEU A 282 42.27 -2.39 -13.61
CA LEU A 282 42.91 -3.67 -13.94
C LEU A 282 44.04 -3.50 -14.97
N THR A 283 43.84 -2.63 -15.97
CA THR A 283 44.86 -2.34 -16.99
C THR A 283 46.03 -1.55 -16.41
N GLY A 284 45.75 -0.55 -15.56
CA GLY A 284 46.79 0.23 -14.87
C GLY A 284 47.60 -0.60 -13.87
N VAL A 285 46.95 -1.51 -13.13
CA VAL A 285 47.62 -2.46 -12.23
C VAL A 285 48.45 -3.47 -13.02
N ALA A 286 47.92 -4.01 -14.12
CA ALA A 286 48.68 -4.93 -14.97
C ALA A 286 49.91 -4.25 -15.61
N ALA A 287 49.78 -3.01 -16.08
CA ALA A 287 50.88 -2.24 -16.65
C ALA A 287 51.94 -1.84 -15.61
N GLY A 288 51.54 -1.58 -14.36
CA GLY A 288 52.47 -1.22 -13.28
C GLY A 288 53.37 -2.36 -12.78
N VAL A 289 53.03 -3.62 -13.07
CA VAL A 289 53.80 -4.79 -12.62
C VAL A 289 54.99 -5.13 -13.55
N GLU A 290 54.96 -4.75 -14.83
CA GLU A 290 56.04 -5.08 -15.77
C GLU A 290 57.24 -4.10 -15.76
N GLU A 291 57.08 -2.88 -15.24
CA GLU A 291 58.16 -1.87 -15.29
C GLU A 291 59.15 -1.90 -14.11
N GLN A 292 58.92 -2.73 -13.09
CA GLN A 292 59.79 -2.79 -11.89
C GLN A 292 60.80 -3.95 -11.86
N THR A 293 61.01 -4.68 -12.96
CA THR A 293 62.06 -5.71 -13.06
C THR A 293 63.32 -5.26 -13.83
N GLY A 294 63.40 -3.99 -14.25
CA GLY A 294 64.48 -3.49 -15.10
C GLY A 294 65.48 -2.55 -14.41
N SER A 295 66.64 -3.11 -14.01
CA SER A 295 67.91 -2.39 -13.80
C SER A 295 68.09 -1.56 -12.52
N VAL A 296 68.32 -2.26 -11.41
CA VAL A 296 69.16 -1.75 -10.31
C VAL A 296 70.60 -1.62 -10.83
N ARG A 297 70.99 -0.42 -11.27
CA ARG A 297 72.40 -0.04 -11.38
C ARG A 297 72.79 0.77 -10.15
N HIS A 298 73.77 0.21 -9.44
CA HIS A 298 74.62 0.86 -8.43
C HIS A 298 74.86 2.35 -8.69
N GLY A 299 74.67 3.19 -7.66
CA GLY A 299 75.24 4.54 -7.65
C GLY A 299 74.71 5.48 -6.56
N SER A 300 75.40 5.50 -5.42
CA SER A 300 75.57 6.59 -4.44
C SER A 300 74.36 7.20 -3.71
N ASP A 301 74.23 6.78 -2.44
CA ASP A 301 74.48 7.61 -1.26
C ASP A 301 73.72 8.96 -1.17
N ILE A 302 72.44 8.90 -0.80
CA ILE A 302 71.72 10.01 -0.18
C ILE A 302 70.94 9.47 1.01
N VAL A 303 71.38 9.89 2.19
CA VAL A 303 70.72 9.71 3.49
C VAL A 303 69.27 10.20 3.42
N ARG A 304 68.32 9.27 3.51
CA ARG A 304 66.91 9.58 3.79
C ARG A 304 66.45 8.71 4.95
N GLU A 305 65.85 9.39 5.93
CA GLU A 305 65.32 8.85 7.18
C GLU A 305 64.41 7.63 6.96
N PRO A 306 64.47 6.63 7.85
CA PRO A 306 63.56 5.51 7.81
C PRO A 306 62.19 5.97 8.29
N LEU A 307 61.24 6.06 7.37
CA LEU A 307 59.83 6.00 7.74
C LEU A 307 59.52 4.54 8.06
N ASP A 308 59.16 4.28 9.32
CA ASP A 308 58.64 3.02 9.83
C ASP A 308 57.32 2.68 9.09
N ASP A 309 57.44 2.11 7.90
CA ASP A 309 56.36 1.35 7.27
C ASP A 309 56.20 0.05 8.06
N VAL A 310 55.45 0.14 9.16
CA VAL A 310 54.96 -1.03 9.89
C VAL A 310 54.07 -1.81 8.93
N ALA A 311 54.63 -2.89 8.40
CA ALA A 311 53.94 -3.83 7.55
C ALA A 311 52.68 -4.32 8.26
N ILE A 312 51.52 -3.84 7.80
CA ILE A 312 50.21 -4.37 8.22
C ILE A 312 50.18 -5.82 7.78
N SER A 313 50.28 -6.71 8.76
CA SER A 313 50.28 -8.15 8.53
C SER A 313 48.84 -8.63 8.34
N PRO A 314 48.57 -9.69 7.56
CA PRO A 314 47.20 -10.20 7.33
C PRO A 314 46.50 -10.67 8.62
N GLU A 315 47.24 -10.78 9.71
CA GLU A 315 46.76 -11.08 11.06
C GLU A 315 46.23 -9.85 11.82
N ASP A 316 46.48 -8.62 11.34
CA ASP A 316 45.90 -7.37 11.87
C ASP A 316 44.49 -7.05 11.31
N ALA A 317 44.01 -7.85 10.34
CA ALA A 317 42.73 -7.64 9.66
C ALA A 317 41.55 -8.42 10.29
N VAL A 318 41.66 -8.88 11.54
CA VAL A 318 40.65 -9.75 12.17
C VAL A 318 39.82 -9.01 13.23
N ASP A 319 38.60 -8.66 12.82
CA ASP A 319 37.34 -8.49 13.56
C ASP A 319 37.34 -8.28 15.10
N TYR A 320 37.19 -7.02 15.52
CA TYR A 320 36.65 -6.64 16.82
C TYR A 320 35.11 -6.79 16.86
N ARG A 321 34.57 -8.01 16.71
CA ARG A 321 33.10 -8.21 16.78
C ARG A 321 32.60 -9.42 17.58
N LEU A 322 33.32 -9.84 18.62
CA LEU A 322 32.78 -10.78 19.60
C LEU A 322 33.34 -10.51 21.00
N GLU A 323 32.71 -9.61 21.75
CA GLU A 323 32.69 -9.68 23.22
C GLU A 323 31.60 -8.75 23.79
N GLN A 324 30.34 -9.16 23.65
CA GLN A 324 29.23 -8.63 24.46
C GLN A 324 28.09 -9.66 24.58
N SER A 325 28.41 -10.83 25.12
CA SER A 325 27.40 -11.79 25.58
C SER A 325 27.99 -12.79 26.60
N ALA A 326 28.55 -12.27 27.70
CA ALA A 326 28.99 -13.14 28.80
C ALA A 326 28.93 -12.47 30.18
N THR A 327 27.83 -11.79 30.51
CA THR A 327 27.47 -11.52 31.91
C THR A 327 25.95 -11.41 32.03
N ASP A 328 25.29 -12.56 32.22
CA ASP A 328 24.09 -12.66 33.09
C ASP A 328 23.63 -14.11 33.19
N VAL A 329 24.41 -14.91 33.93
CA VAL A 329 23.92 -16.17 34.54
C VAL A 329 24.44 -16.23 35.97
N ALA A 330 23.69 -15.63 36.91
CA ALA A 330 23.75 -16.00 38.32
C ALA A 330 22.58 -15.44 39.14
N ARG A 331 21.36 -15.96 38.98
CA ARG A 331 20.45 -16.16 40.13
C ARG A 331 19.19 -16.95 39.79
N GLY A 332 18.98 -18.04 40.53
CA GLY A 332 17.62 -18.43 40.93
C GLY A 332 17.17 -19.85 40.59
N SER A 333 17.87 -20.82 41.17
CA SER A 333 17.32 -22.14 41.56
C SER A 333 15.86 -22.08 42.04
N GLY A 334 14.99 -22.96 41.51
CA GLY A 334 13.57 -23.01 41.87
C GLY A 334 12.76 -24.22 41.35
N ARG A 335 13.25 -25.44 41.59
CA ARG A 335 12.56 -26.74 41.69
C ARG A 335 11.00 -26.74 41.77
N LYS A 336 10.32 -27.51 40.91
CA LYS A 336 9.28 -28.55 41.21
C LYS A 336 8.61 -29.04 39.91
N GLU A 337 8.80 -30.30 39.55
CA GLU A 337 7.88 -31.44 39.72
C GLU A 337 6.85 -31.60 38.58
N LEU A 338 6.97 -32.75 37.91
CA LEU A 338 6.02 -33.35 36.96
C LEU A 338 4.69 -33.66 37.67
N PRO A 339 3.58 -33.81 36.92
CA PRO A 339 3.23 -35.18 36.56
C PRO A 339 2.63 -35.39 35.16
N VAL A 340 2.94 -36.58 34.66
CA VAL A 340 2.17 -37.43 33.74
C VAL A 340 0.66 -37.38 34.01
N VAL A 341 -0.17 -37.14 32.99
CA VAL A 341 -1.46 -37.84 32.81
C VAL A 341 -1.77 -37.99 31.32
N SER A 342 -1.92 -39.26 30.95
CA SER A 342 -2.45 -39.82 29.71
C SER A 342 -3.98 -39.72 29.71
N GLY A 343 -4.61 -39.45 28.55
CA GLY A 343 -6.06 -39.51 28.44
C GLY A 343 -6.64 -39.00 27.12
N SER A 344 -6.57 -39.84 26.09
CA SER A 344 -7.43 -39.73 24.90
C SER A 344 -8.81 -40.34 25.22
N PRO A 345 -9.92 -39.71 24.80
CA PRO A 345 -11.16 -40.44 24.59
C PRO A 345 -11.63 -40.34 23.13
N ALA A 346 -12.03 -41.51 22.62
CA ALA A 346 -12.72 -41.74 21.36
C ALA A 346 -14.10 -41.05 21.29
N PRO A 347 -14.65 -40.82 20.09
CA PRO A 347 -15.97 -40.23 19.90
C PRO A 347 -17.09 -41.25 20.15
N PRO A 348 -18.24 -40.84 20.70
CA PRO A 348 -19.43 -41.68 20.76
C PRO A 348 -20.26 -41.63 19.47
N ASP A 349 -20.97 -42.72 19.28
CA ASP A 349 -21.75 -43.15 18.12
C ASP A 349 -22.86 -42.21 17.65
N VAL A 350 -23.09 -42.30 16.34
CA VAL A 350 -24.26 -41.87 15.58
C VAL A 350 -25.47 -42.71 15.96
N PRO A 351 -26.67 -42.11 16.07
CA PRO A 351 -27.87 -42.80 15.62
C PRO A 351 -28.57 -42.07 14.47
N ASP A 352 -28.71 -42.84 13.39
CA ASP A 352 -29.75 -42.75 12.37
C ASP A 352 -31.08 -42.20 12.90
N SER A 353 -31.65 -41.22 12.22
CA SER A 353 -33.11 -41.07 12.01
C SER A 353 -33.40 -39.89 11.07
N LEU A 354 -33.57 -40.20 9.78
CA LEU A 354 -34.45 -39.44 8.88
C LEU A 354 -35.91 -39.64 9.36
N PRO A 355 -36.78 -38.63 9.16
CA PRO A 355 -37.69 -38.78 8.02
C PRO A 355 -37.97 -37.47 7.27
N LEU A 356 -37.99 -37.60 5.94
CA LEU A 356 -38.76 -36.74 5.02
C LEU A 356 -40.24 -36.66 5.49
N PRO A 357 -40.97 -35.60 5.13
CA PRO A 357 -41.96 -35.86 4.09
C PRO A 357 -42.17 -34.73 3.07
N ALA A 358 -42.50 -35.21 1.86
CA ALA A 358 -43.58 -34.74 0.99
C ALA A 358 -43.53 -33.32 0.41
N SER A 359 -43.09 -33.27 -0.84
CA SER A 359 -43.70 -32.49 -1.92
C SER A 359 -45.23 -32.68 -1.99
N ALA A 360 -45.99 -31.59 -2.13
CA ALA A 360 -47.24 -31.48 -2.91
C ALA A 360 -47.90 -30.11 -2.62
N GLN A 361 -47.90 -29.20 -3.59
CA GLN A 361 -49.08 -28.79 -4.40
C GLN A 361 -49.74 -27.51 -3.84
N LEU A 362 -49.72 -26.41 -4.62
CA LEU A 362 -50.85 -25.91 -5.44
C LEU A 362 -51.97 -25.38 -4.52
N GLU A 363 -52.31 -24.10 -4.48
CA GLU A 363 -53.09 -23.31 -5.46
C GLU A 363 -52.94 -21.80 -5.12
N ARG A 364 -52.66 -20.89 -6.06
CA ARG A 364 -53.65 -20.17 -6.90
C ARG A 364 -54.91 -19.71 -6.15
N ILE A 365 -54.91 -18.47 -5.66
CA ILE A 365 -56.11 -17.63 -5.63
C ILE A 365 -55.77 -16.25 -6.23
N THR A 366 -56.67 -15.84 -7.10
CA THR A 366 -56.76 -14.66 -7.96
C THR A 366 -57.25 -13.40 -7.23
N GLU A 367 -57.02 -12.26 -7.90
CA GLU A 367 -57.86 -11.04 -7.93
C GLU A 367 -57.82 -10.10 -6.71
N ALA A 368 -57.21 -8.92 -6.84
CA ALA A 368 -57.77 -7.67 -7.41
C ALA A 368 -58.65 -6.91 -6.40
N SER A 369 -58.16 -5.76 -5.93
CA SER A 369 -59.03 -4.70 -5.41
C SER A 369 -58.40 -3.32 -5.60
N THR A 370 -58.83 -2.70 -6.68
CA THR A 370 -58.81 -1.27 -6.96
C THR A 370 -59.59 -0.51 -5.89
N ALA A 371 -58.99 0.49 -5.24
CA ALA A 371 -59.75 1.60 -4.66
C ALA A 371 -58.86 2.83 -4.40
N LYS A 372 -59.15 3.89 -5.15
CA LYS A 372 -58.76 5.28 -4.95
C LYS A 372 -60.00 6.02 -4.39
N PRO A 373 -59.85 6.92 -3.42
CA PRO A 373 -60.40 8.29 -3.57
C PRO A 373 -59.41 9.33 -3.00
N SER A 374 -59.01 10.38 -3.72
CA SER A 374 -59.69 11.65 -4.04
C SER A 374 -60.08 12.53 -2.85
N ASN A 375 -59.47 13.73 -2.81
CA ASN A 375 -59.93 15.02 -2.28
C ASN A 375 -60.03 15.13 -0.74
N ALA A 376 -59.83 16.27 -0.08
CA ALA A 376 -59.27 17.59 -0.35
C ALA A 376 -59.29 18.33 1.01
N ASP A 377 -58.59 19.47 1.07
CA ASP A 377 -58.79 20.62 1.96
C ASP A 377 -58.24 20.66 3.40
N ASP A 378 -57.38 21.68 3.56
CA ASP A 378 -57.34 22.70 4.62
C ASP A 378 -57.42 22.30 6.09
N THR A 379 -56.36 22.57 6.86
CA THR A 379 -56.30 23.80 7.69
C THR A 379 -54.99 23.95 8.46
N SER A 380 -54.53 25.20 8.49
CA SER A 380 -53.62 25.84 9.44
C SER A 380 -53.77 25.36 10.90
N SER A 381 -52.65 25.06 11.57
CA SER A 381 -52.38 25.66 12.88
C SER A 381 -50.90 25.56 13.27
N SER A 382 -50.31 26.74 13.36
CA SER A 382 -49.03 27.04 13.98
C SER A 382 -49.09 26.81 15.49
N THR A 383 -48.25 25.93 16.03
CA THR A 383 -47.89 25.93 17.45
C THR A 383 -46.38 25.77 17.59
N LYS A 384 -45.75 26.86 18.06
CA LYS A 384 -44.33 26.98 18.37
C LYS A 384 -44.03 26.15 19.63
N ASN A 385 -43.26 25.08 19.48
CA ASN A 385 -42.60 24.43 20.61
C ASN A 385 -41.13 24.85 20.66
N HIS A 386 -40.80 25.53 21.75
CA HIS A 386 -39.49 26.03 22.10
C HIS A 386 -38.67 24.88 22.69
N VAL A 387 -37.64 24.42 22.00
CA VAL A 387 -36.64 23.45 22.50
C VAL A 387 -35.35 24.22 22.77
N PRO A 388 -34.63 23.96 23.88
CA PRO A 388 -33.41 24.69 24.22
C PRO A 388 -32.22 24.25 23.36
N THR A 389 -31.59 25.23 22.73
CA THR A 389 -30.34 25.10 21.98
C THR A 389 -29.18 24.78 22.93
N VAL A 390 -28.67 23.55 22.86
CA VAL A 390 -27.36 23.18 23.42
C VAL A 390 -26.29 23.60 22.40
N GLN A 391 -25.53 24.64 22.74
CA GLN A 391 -24.37 25.09 21.96
C GLN A 391 -23.22 24.07 22.08
N GLY A 392 -23.25 23.04 21.23
CA GLY A 392 -22.09 22.21 20.94
C GLY A 392 -21.11 22.99 20.06
N HIS A 393 -19.93 23.32 20.60
CA HIS A 393 -18.82 23.88 19.84
C HIS A 393 -18.31 22.86 18.82
N LYS A 394 -18.88 22.85 17.60
CA LYS A 394 -18.28 22.16 16.46
C LYS A 394 -17.06 22.96 16.03
N ARG A 395 -15.86 22.46 16.36
CA ARG A 395 -14.62 22.94 15.75
C ARG A 395 -14.70 22.64 14.24
N PRO A 396 -14.43 23.59 13.34
CA PRO A 396 -14.37 23.29 11.92
C PRO A 396 -13.18 22.36 11.67
N PHE A 397 -13.48 21.11 11.33
CA PHE A 397 -12.49 20.15 10.85
C PHE A 397 -12.00 20.63 9.48
N SER A 398 -10.71 20.97 9.39
CA SER A 398 -10.10 21.32 8.11
C SER A 398 -9.77 20.05 7.33
N LEU A 399 -10.58 19.77 6.30
CA LEU A 399 -10.40 18.66 5.35
C LEU A 399 -8.98 18.62 4.76
N LEU A 400 -8.36 19.79 4.56
CA LEU A 400 -7.02 19.93 3.98
C LEU A 400 -5.88 19.45 4.90
N SER A 401 -6.01 19.61 6.22
CA SER A 401 -5.02 19.07 7.18
C SER A 401 -5.12 17.56 7.32
N PHE A 402 -6.33 17.01 7.16
CA PHE A 402 -6.60 15.58 7.22
C PHE A 402 -6.03 14.83 6.00
N VAL A 403 -6.27 15.36 4.80
CA VAL A 403 -5.77 14.79 3.53
C VAL A 403 -4.24 14.76 3.48
N ARG A 404 -3.57 15.82 3.95
CA ARG A 404 -2.09 15.85 4.01
C ARG A 404 -1.51 14.86 5.02
N SER A 405 -2.21 14.60 6.12
CA SER A 405 -1.76 13.67 7.15
C SER A 405 -1.98 12.20 6.76
N ALA A 406 -3.05 11.87 6.04
CA ALA A 406 -3.33 10.51 5.57
C ALA A 406 -2.36 10.09 4.45
N ALA A 407 -2.13 10.97 3.45
CA ALA A 407 -1.25 10.69 2.32
C ALA A 407 0.24 10.59 2.69
N ALA A 408 0.69 11.27 3.76
CA ALA A 408 2.05 11.13 4.26
C ALA A 408 2.27 9.80 5.01
N ARG A 409 1.22 9.21 5.58
CA ARG A 409 1.32 8.02 6.44
C ARG A 409 1.17 6.70 5.68
N VAL A 410 0.34 6.65 4.64
CA VAL A 410 0.34 5.51 3.69
C VAL A 410 1.71 5.35 3.02
N ARG A 411 2.36 6.48 2.68
CA ARG A 411 3.74 6.49 2.17
C ARG A 411 4.76 5.93 3.16
N ASN A 412 4.64 6.26 4.45
CA ASN A 412 5.52 5.70 5.49
C ASN A 412 5.23 4.22 5.77
N LYS A 413 3.97 3.77 5.69
CA LYS A 413 3.61 2.37 5.87
C LYS A 413 4.08 1.49 4.72
N ALA A 414 3.94 1.94 3.47
CA ALA A 414 4.50 1.26 2.29
C ALA A 414 6.04 1.22 2.34
N ARG A 415 6.68 2.29 2.82
CA ARG A 415 8.14 2.34 3.04
C ARG A 415 8.60 1.35 4.11
N ARG A 416 7.87 1.21 5.23
CA ARG A 416 8.16 0.21 6.27
C ARG A 416 7.98 -1.24 5.81
N LEU A 417 7.13 -1.49 4.82
CA LEU A 417 6.99 -2.81 4.20
C LEU A 417 8.09 -3.11 3.17
N LEU A 418 8.71 -2.08 2.59
CA LEU A 418 9.87 -2.22 1.69
C LEU A 418 11.21 -2.34 2.44
N GLU A 419 11.28 -1.91 3.70
CA GLU A 419 12.49 -1.92 4.54
C GLU A 419 12.59 -3.17 5.46
N ARG A 420 11.61 -4.06 5.43
CA ARG A 420 11.63 -5.38 6.10
C ARG A 420 11.78 -6.47 5.05
#